data_AF-A0A815TYY9-F1
#
_entry.id   AF-A0A815TYY9-F1
#
_cell.length_a   1.000
_cell.length_b   1.000
_cell.length_c   1.000
_cell.angle_alpha   90.00
_cell.angle_beta   90.00
_cell.angle_gamma   90.00
#
_symmetry.space_group_name_H-M   'P 1'
#
loop_
_entity.id
_entity.type
_entity.pdbx_description
1 polymer ?
#
loop_
_entity_poly.entity_id
_entity_poly.type
_entity_poly.pdbx_seq_one_letter_code
_entity_poly.pdbx_strand_id
1 'polypeptide(L)'
;FHFAGRGEMNVTLGVPRLRELLMVASQKVKTPTMEVSILHSSSALGKAKRLQRRWSRLLFSQLLKTLNIHKKLSLKLNDHKHTYKIEFYFDEKYGKKNN
;
A
#
# COMPACT_ATOMS: atom_id res chain seq x y z
N PHE A 1 20.80 1.45 25.01
CA PHE A 1 19.80 1.22 23.94
C PHE A 1 19.49 -0.26 23.80
N HIS A 2 18.88 -0.88 24.82
CA HIS A 2 18.61 -2.34 24.86
C HIS A 2 17.11 -2.68 24.85
N PHE A 3 16.23 -1.68 24.69
CA PHE A 3 14.77 -1.86 24.67
C PHE A 3 14.13 -1.75 23.28
N ALA A 4 14.92 -1.66 22.19
CA ALA A 4 14.41 -1.71 20.82
C ALA A 4 14.08 -3.16 20.38
N GLY A 5 13.55 -3.97 21.29
CA GLY A 5 13.35 -5.41 21.17
C GLY A 5 11.91 -5.85 20.91
N ARG A 6 11.05 -5.00 20.36
CA ARG A 6 9.79 -5.41 19.71
C ARG A 6 9.76 -4.86 18.30
N GLY A 7 10.38 -5.59 17.39
CA GLY A 7 10.62 -5.22 16.00
C GLY A 7 9.46 -5.56 15.06
N GLU A 8 8.39 -4.77 15.09
CA GLU A 8 7.35 -4.85 14.04
C GLU A 8 7.01 -3.50 13.40
N MET A 9 7.74 -2.42 13.73
CA MET A 9 7.44 -1.11 13.17
C MET A 9 8.73 -0.32 12.93
N ASN A 10 8.98 0.06 11.67
CA ASN A 10 10.06 0.97 11.28
C ASN A 10 9.72 2.39 11.76
N VAL A 11 9.83 2.62 13.08
CA VAL A 11 9.64 3.93 13.71
C VAL A 11 11.02 4.56 13.92
N THR A 12 11.17 5.84 13.60
CA THR A 12 12.36 6.58 14.03
C THR A 12 12.27 6.80 15.54
N LEU A 13 13.01 6.02 16.31
CA LEU A 13 13.08 6.13 17.77
C LEU A 13 14.51 6.50 18.22
N GLY A 14 14.63 7.18 19.36
CA GLY A 14 15.90 7.53 19.98
C GLY A 14 16.61 8.75 19.35
N VAL A 15 17.94 8.69 19.25
CA VAL A 15 18.80 9.79 18.79
C VAL A 15 18.43 10.32 17.38
N PRO A 16 18.12 9.47 16.39
CA PRO A 16 17.70 9.95 15.07
C PRO A 16 16.41 10.79 15.11
N ARG A 17 15.45 10.44 15.98
CA ARG A 17 14.20 11.19 16.16
C ARG A 17 14.43 12.51 16.89
N LEU A 18 15.30 12.51 17.90
CA LEU A 18 15.69 13.73 18.62
C LEU A 18 16.35 14.75 17.70
N ARG A 19 17.33 14.33 16.87
CA ARG A 19 17.98 15.20 15.89
C ARG A 19 16.97 15.77 14.89
N GLU A 20 16.03 14.95 14.44
CA GLU A 20 14.98 15.37 13.51
C GLU A 20 14.06 16.44 14.12
N LEU A 21 13.61 16.25 15.37
CA LEU A 21 12.70 17.19 16.05
C LEU A 21 13.40 18.49 16.47
N LEU A 22 14.66 18.42 16.93
CA LEU A 22 15.34 19.57 17.54
C LEU A 22 16.29 20.28 16.58
N MET A 23 17.11 19.53 15.83
CA MET A 23 18.19 20.14 15.03
C MET A 23 17.75 20.45 13.60
N VAL A 24 16.89 19.61 13.02
CA VAL A 24 16.40 19.80 11.64
C VAL A 24 15.04 20.50 11.64
N ALA A 25 14.17 20.17 12.62
CA ALA A 25 12.81 20.72 12.75
C ALA A 25 12.00 20.71 11.44
N SER A 26 12.23 19.70 10.59
CA SER A 26 11.61 19.60 9.26
C SER A 26 10.10 19.39 9.39
N GLN A 27 9.32 20.14 8.61
CA GLN A 27 7.87 19.91 8.46
C GLN A 27 7.54 18.51 7.93
N LYS A 28 8.48 17.85 7.24
CA LYS A 28 8.35 16.47 6.77
C LYS A 28 9.19 15.55 7.66
N VAL A 29 8.51 14.84 8.57
CA VAL A 29 9.11 13.80 9.41
C VAL A 29 9.23 12.49 8.61
N LYS A 30 10.29 11.72 8.87
CA LYS A 30 10.65 10.49 8.14
C LYS A 30 9.63 9.37 8.32
N THR A 31 9.11 9.21 9.53
CA THR A 31 8.09 8.20 9.86
C THR A 31 6.87 8.90 10.45
N PRO A 32 6.01 9.50 9.61
CA PRO A 32 4.79 10.15 10.10
C PRO A 32 3.84 9.08 10.66
N THR A 33 3.33 9.33 11.85
CA THR A 33 2.36 8.48 12.54
C THR A 33 1.15 9.30 12.95
N MET A 34 -0.03 8.70 12.91
CA MET A 34 -1.29 9.33 13.32
C MET A 34 -2.12 8.32 14.11
N GLU A 35 -2.68 8.77 15.22
CA GLU A 35 -3.63 8.00 16.02
C GLU A 35 -5.01 8.65 15.90
N VAL A 36 -6.05 7.82 15.70
CA VAL A 36 -7.43 8.30 15.58
C VAL A 36 -8.30 7.59 16.59
N SER A 37 -8.76 8.34 17.58
CA SER A 37 -9.70 7.85 18.59
C SER A 37 -11.08 7.63 17.97
N ILE A 38 -11.67 6.47 18.25
CA ILE A 38 -13.00 6.08 17.78
C ILE A 38 -13.98 6.05 18.96
N LEU A 39 -15.23 6.43 18.72
CA LEU A 39 -16.27 6.30 19.75
C LEU A 39 -16.51 4.82 20.08
N HIS A 40 -16.78 4.53 21.35
CA HIS A 40 -17.06 3.19 21.86
C HIS A 40 -18.50 2.74 21.51
N SER A 41 -18.79 2.62 20.21
CA SER A 41 -20.05 2.06 19.72
C SER A 41 -19.82 1.11 18.56
N SER A 42 -20.67 0.10 18.44
CA SER A 42 -20.59 -0.89 17.34
C SER A 42 -20.74 -0.24 15.96
N SER A 43 -21.58 0.79 15.86
CA SER A 43 -21.78 1.57 14.63
C SER A 43 -20.54 2.40 14.27
N ALA A 44 -19.87 3.01 15.25
CA ALA A 44 -18.62 3.73 15.05
C ALA A 44 -17.49 2.78 14.63
N LEU A 45 -17.40 1.59 15.24
CA LEU A 45 -16.40 0.59 14.86
C LEU A 45 -16.56 0.12 13.40
N GLY A 46 -17.79 -0.09 12.94
CA GLY A 46 -18.07 -0.41 11.53
C GLY A 46 -17.63 0.71 10.58
N LYS A 47 -17.91 1.97 10.92
CA LYS A 47 -17.46 3.15 10.16
C LYS A 47 -15.93 3.28 10.19
N ALA A 48 -15.28 3.01 11.33
CA ALA A 48 -13.83 3.04 11.48
C ALA A 48 -13.14 1.99 10.60
N LYS A 49 -13.66 0.76 10.53
CA LYS A 49 -13.14 -0.27 9.59
C LYS A 49 -13.27 0.15 8.13
N ARG A 50 -14.35 0.85 7.76
CA ARG A 50 -14.49 1.41 6.40
C ARG A 50 -13.50 2.55 6.15
N LEU A 51 -13.29 3.42 7.14
CA LEU A 51 -12.31 4.50 7.07
C LEU A 51 -10.88 3.96 6.93
N GLN A 52 -10.54 2.95 7.73
CA GLN A 52 -9.25 2.23 7.66
C GLN A 52 -8.98 1.74 6.24
N ARG A 53 -9.93 1.03 5.61
CA ARG A 53 -9.77 0.56 4.23
C ARG A 53 -9.58 1.70 3.21
N ARG A 54 -10.23 2.84 3.42
CA ARG A 54 -10.12 4.01 2.53
C ARG A 54 -8.80 4.76 2.71
N TRP A 55 -8.24 4.78 3.91
CA TRP A 55 -6.98 5.47 4.22
C TRP A 55 -5.75 4.62 3.97
N SER A 56 -5.87 3.29 4.03
CA SER A 56 -4.81 2.38 3.63
C SER A 56 -4.55 2.51 2.13
N ARG A 57 -3.44 3.17 1.78
CA ARG A 57 -2.95 3.19 0.40
C ARG A 57 -2.62 1.77 -0.04
N LEU A 58 -3.16 1.36 -1.17
CA LEU A 58 -2.91 0.07 -1.77
C LEU A 58 -2.39 0.28 -3.19
N LEU A 59 -1.18 -0.23 -3.47
CA LEU A 59 -0.59 -0.15 -4.80
C LEU A 59 -1.17 -1.24 -5.69
N PHE A 60 -1.29 -0.96 -6.99
CA PHE A 60 -1.73 -1.97 -7.96
C PHE A 60 -0.84 -3.21 -7.96
N SER A 61 0.48 -3.03 -7.80
CA SER A 61 1.42 -4.14 -7.66
C SER A 61 1.17 -5.02 -6.44
N GLN A 62 0.58 -4.48 -5.37
CA GLN A 62 0.22 -5.25 -4.17
C GLN A 62 -1.09 -6.03 -4.38
N LEU A 63 -1.97 -5.53 -5.25
CA LEU A 63 -3.23 -6.19 -5.61
C LEU A 63 -3.03 -7.42 -6.51
N LEU A 64 -1.97 -7.42 -7.32
CA LEU A 64 -1.70 -8.48 -8.29
C LEU A 64 -1.02 -9.68 -7.62
N LYS A 65 -1.58 -10.86 -7.82
CA LYS A 65 -0.92 -12.15 -7.58
C LYS A 65 0.00 -12.50 -8.74
N THR A 66 -0.48 -12.35 -9.96
CA THR A 66 0.27 -12.70 -11.18
C THR A 66 -0.17 -11.82 -12.35
N LEU A 67 0.73 -11.58 -13.30
CA LEU A 67 0.51 -10.83 -14.53
C LEU A 67 1.01 -11.68 -15.71
N ASN A 68 0.13 -11.99 -16.66
CA ASN A 68 0.53 -12.65 -17.90
C ASN A 68 0.44 -11.66 -19.06
N ILE A 69 1.49 -11.57 -19.87
CA ILE A 69 1.55 -10.71 -21.04
C ILE A 69 1.81 -11.60 -22.27
N HIS A 70 0.87 -11.59 -23.21
CA HIS A 70 1.01 -12.27 -24.49
C HIS A 70 1.18 -11.24 -25.60
N LYS A 71 2.30 -11.31 -26.31
CA LYS A 71 2.57 -10.50 -27.49
C LYS A 71 2.32 -11.34 -28.74
N LYS A 72 1.62 -10.78 -29.73
CA LYS A 72 1.48 -11.32 -31.07
C LYS A 72 1.94 -10.28 -32.08
N LEU A 73 2.77 -10.71 -33.02
CA LEU A 73 3.20 -9.91 -34.16
C LEU A 73 2.50 -10.44 -35.41
N SER A 74 1.75 -9.59 -36.11
CA SER A 74 1.19 -9.89 -37.42
C SER A 74 1.95 -9.09 -38.46
N LEU A 75 2.62 -9.79 -39.37
CA LEU A 75 3.32 -9.23 -40.51
C LEU A 75 2.49 -9.51 -41.76
N LYS A 76 1.96 -8.45 -42.37
CA LYS A 76 1.38 -8.49 -43.71
C LYS A 76 2.23 -7.58 -44.60
N LEU A 77 2.15 -7.79 -45.92
CA LEU A 77 2.81 -6.90 -46.89
C LEU A 77 2.34 -5.45 -46.61
N ASN A 78 3.26 -4.58 -46.19
CA ASN A 78 3.02 -3.20 -45.73
C ASN A 78 2.20 -2.98 -44.44
N ASP A 79 1.92 -3.99 -43.62
CA ASP A 79 1.25 -3.80 -42.32
C ASP A 79 1.91 -4.62 -41.21
N HIS A 80 2.42 -3.90 -40.20
CA HIS A 80 3.12 -4.47 -39.05
C HIS A 80 2.30 -4.17 -37.79
N LYS A 81 1.56 -5.17 -37.31
CA LYS A 81 0.68 -5.00 -36.14
C LYS A 81 1.20 -5.77 -34.94
N HIS A 82 1.48 -5.05 -33.86
CA HIS A 82 1.78 -5.62 -32.54
C HIS A 82 0.49 -5.67 -31.71
N THR A 83 0.08 -6.85 -31.29
CA THR A 83 -1.05 -7.05 -30.38
C THR A 83 -0.54 -7.53 -29.03
N TYR A 84 -0.94 -6.85 -27.95
CA TYR A 84 -0.65 -7.27 -26.59
C TYR A 84 -1.95 -7.66 -25.89
N LYS A 85 -1.97 -8.85 -25.29
CA LYS A 85 -3.04 -9.30 -24.38
C LYS A 85 -2.43 -9.37 -22.98
N ILE A 86 -2.98 -8.60 -22.05
CA ILE A 86 -2.52 -8.54 -20.67
C ILE A 86 -3.61 -9.13 -19.78
N GLU A 87 -3.25 -10.14 -18.99
CA GLU A 87 -4.15 -10.82 -18.06
C GLU A 87 -3.66 -10.58 -16.63
N PHE A 88 -4.54 -9.99 -15.82
CA PHE A 88 -4.28 -9.68 -14.42
C PHE A 88 -4.95 -10.72 -13.52
N TYR A 89 -4.17 -11.33 -12.64
CA TYR A 89 -4.69 -12.22 -11.60
C TYR A 89 -4.56 -11.51 -10.26
N PHE A 90 -5.69 -11.21 -9.64
CA PHE A 90 -5.75 -10.47 -8.38
C PHE A 90 -5.65 -11.39 -7.18
N ASP A 91 -5.06 -10.89 -6.10
CA ASP A 91 -4.97 -11.60 -4.83
C ASP A 91 -6.34 -11.60 -4.11
N GLU A 92 -6.82 -12.80 -3.74
CA GLU A 92 -8.11 -13.02 -3.10
C GLU A 92 -8.26 -12.27 -1.77
N LYS A 93 -7.13 -11.94 -1.12
CA LYS A 93 -7.13 -11.18 0.14
C LYS A 93 -7.72 -9.77 0.01
N TYR A 94 -7.74 -9.19 -1.19
CA TYR A 94 -8.27 -7.85 -1.45
C TYR A 94 -9.66 -7.83 -2.10
N GLY A 95 -10.23 -9.00 -2.39
CA GLY A 95 -11.60 -9.11 -2.87
C GLY A 95 -11.96 -10.55 -3.26
N LYS A 96 -13.08 -11.05 -2.71
CA LYS A 96 -13.82 -12.16 -3.34
C LYS A 96 -14.70 -11.56 -4.44
N LYS A 97 -14.69 -12.20 -5.62
CA LYS A 97 -15.70 -12.00 -6.65
C LYS A 97 -17.04 -12.38 -6.03
N ASN A 98 -17.88 -11.41 -5.70
CA ASN A 98 -19.29 -11.70 -5.49
C ASN A 98 -19.84 -12.11 -6.86
N ASN A 99 -20.28 -13.35 -6.94
CA ASN A 99 -21.03 -13.88 -8.07
C ASN A 99 -22.41 -13.22 -8.11
#